data_AF-A0A8J5MAI8-F1
#
_entry.id   AF-A0A8J5MAI8-F1
#
_cell.length_a   1.000
_cell.length_b   1.000
_cell.length_c   1.000
_cell.angle_alpha   90.00
_cell.angle_beta   90.00
_cell.angle_gamma   90.00
#
_symmetry.space_group_name_H-M   'P 1'
#
loop_
_entity.id
_entity.type
_entity.pdbx_description
1 polymer ?
#
loop_
_entity_poly.entity_id
_entity_poly.type
_entity_poly.pdbx_seq_one_letter_code
_entity_poly.pdbx_strand_id
1 'polypeptide(L)' 'NGPCHVLPDLSTKVNPYSWTNESNVVWLDQPTAVGFTYGDEQDADNSEDSFFEKHPELAGRDFYVTGESYGGHYVP' A
#
# COMPACT_ATOMS: atom_id res chain seq x y z
N ASN A 1 5.67 9.68 0.58
CA ASN A 1 4.56 10.09 -0.32
C ASN A 1 3.17 10.04 0.32
N GLY A 2 3.01 9.54 1.56
CA GLY A 2 1.72 9.50 2.26
C GLY A 2 1.09 10.86 2.59
N PRO A 3 -0.17 10.86 3.05
CA PRO A 3 -0.98 12.06 3.27
C PRO A 3 -0.54 12.90 4.46
N CYS A 4 0.16 12.29 5.43
CA CYS A 4 0.65 12.96 6.63
C CYS A 4 2.07 12.50 7.00
N HIS A 5 2.76 13.33 7.78
CA HIS A 5 3.99 12.98 8.49
C HIS A 5 3.71 12.83 9.99
N VAL A 6 4.37 11.88 10.63
CA VAL A 6 4.38 11.76 12.09
C VAL A 6 5.44 12.71 12.64
N LEU A 7 5.05 13.56 13.58
CA LEU A 7 5.94 14.51 14.26
C LEU A 7 6.57 13.87 15.51
N PRO A 8 7.64 14.45 16.09
CA PRO A 8 8.32 13.87 17.25
C PRO A 8 7.44 13.71 18.49
N ASP A 9 6.36 14.50 18.60
CA ASP A 9 5.37 14.42 19.68
C ASP A 9 4.25 13.41 19.39
N LEU A 10 4.42 12.58 18.35
CA LEU A 10 3.46 11.58 17.86
C LEU A 10 2.18 12.18 17.27
N SER A 11 2.08 13.50 17.13
CA SER A 11 1.01 14.12 16.35
C SER A 11 1.26 13.95 14.85
N THR A 12 0.26 14.28 14.03
CA THR A 12 0.36 14.19 12.57
C THR A 12 0.24 15.56 11.92
N LYS A 13 1.00 15.77 10.84
CA LYS A 13 0.95 16.97 10.00
C LYS A 13 0.66 16.59 8.56
N VAL A 14 -0.32 17.24 7.94
CA VAL A 14 -0.68 17.03 6.52
C VAL A 14 0.52 17.33 5.62
N ASN A 15 0.73 16.44 4.65
CA ASN A 15 1.73 16.57 3.60
C ASN A 15 1.09 17.17 2.34
N PRO A 16 1.42 18.42 1.96
CA PRO A 16 0.87 19.05 0.75
C PRO A 16 1.37 18.42 -0.56
N TYR A 17 2.40 17.56 -0.51
CA TYR A 17 2.98 16.87 -1.66
C TYR A 17 2.63 15.36 -1.68
N SER A 18 1.48 14.99 -1.11
CA SER A 18 1.06 13.59 -1.07
C SER A 18 0.59 13.11 -2.44
N TRP A 19 0.86 11.83 -2.74
CA TRP A 19 0.29 11.18 -3.92
C TRP A 19 -1.24 11.08 -3.84
N THR A 20 -1.81 11.07 -2.63
CA THR A 20 -3.28 11.02 -2.47
C THR A 20 -4.01 12.26 -2.98
N ASN A 21 -3.28 13.32 -3.35
CA ASN A 21 -3.89 14.52 -3.93
C ASN A 21 -4.44 14.26 -5.33
N GLU A 22 -3.85 13.31 -6.07
CA GLU A 22 -4.18 13.06 -7.49
C GLU A 22 -4.55 11.60 -7.77
N SER A 23 -4.40 10.70 -6.79
CA SER A 23 -4.67 9.28 -6.96
C SER A 23 -5.24 8.62 -5.70
N ASN A 24 -5.83 7.45 -5.89
CA ASN A 24 -6.18 6.56 -4.78
C ASN A 24 -4.95 5.68 -4.55
N VAL A 25 -4.36 5.74 -3.36
CA VAL A 25 -3.11 5.04 -3.06
C VAL A 25 -3.37 4.03 -1.95
N VAL A 26 -2.95 2.79 -2.20
CA VAL A 26 -2.96 1.70 -1.23
C VAL A 26 -1.51 1.40 -0.86
N TRP A 27 -1.20 1.44 0.43
CA TRP A 27 0.08 0.96 0.97
C TRP A 27 -0.14 -0.43 1.53
N LEU A 28 0.65 -1.39 1.05
CA LEU A 28 0.51 -2.80 1.39
C LEU A 28 1.75 -3.27 2.13
N ASP A 29 1.55 -3.76 3.35
CA ASP A 29 2.59 -4.47 4.10
C ASP A 29 2.65 -5.91 3.58
N GLN A 30 3.70 -6.25 2.85
CA GLN A 30 3.90 -7.58 2.29
C GLN A 30 5.40 -7.93 2.24
N PRO A 31 5.77 -9.23 2.27
CA PRO A 31 4.91 -10.43 2.37
C PRO A 31 4.39 -10.68 3.80
N THR A 32 3.85 -11.88 4.04
CA THR A 32 3.46 -12.34 5.39
C THR A 32 4.56 -12.08 6.43
N ALA A 33 4.15 -11.69 7.64
CA ALA A 33 5.01 -11.31 8.76
C ALA A 33 5.75 -9.97 8.63
N VAL A 34 5.49 -9.15 7.61
CA VAL A 34 5.95 -7.75 7.53
C VAL A 34 4.93 -6.81 8.16
N GLY A 35 5.41 -5.89 9.01
CA GLY A 35 4.60 -4.79 9.56
C GLY A 35 3.37 -5.30 10.33
N PHE A 36 2.18 -5.02 9.80
CA PHE A 36 0.90 -5.48 10.38
C PHE A 36 0.38 -6.80 9.80
N THR A 37 1.08 -7.41 8.85
CA THR A 37 0.64 -8.64 8.19
C THR A 37 0.99 -9.88 9.01
N TYR A 38 0.04 -10.80 9.17
CA TYR A 38 0.18 -12.06 9.91
C TYR A 38 -0.42 -13.23 9.12
N GLY A 39 0.11 -14.43 9.35
CA GLY A 39 -0.30 -15.65 8.64
C GLY A 39 0.83 -16.69 8.67
N ASP A 40 0.57 -17.89 8.11
CA ASP A 40 1.63 -18.87 7.91
C ASP A 40 2.56 -18.41 6.77
N GLU A 41 3.87 -18.69 6.89
CA GLU A 41 4.86 -18.31 5.88
C GLU A 41 4.57 -18.93 4.49
N GLN A 42 3.78 -20.00 4.45
CA GLN A 42 3.33 -20.68 3.22
C GLN A 42 2.13 -20.00 2.54
N ASP A 43 1.42 -19.10 3.23
CA ASP A 43 0.27 -18.36 2.71
C ASP A 43 0.64 -17.04 2.02
N ALA A 44 1.93 -16.84 1.72
CA ALA A 44 2.50 -15.55 1.32
C ALA A 44 1.91 -14.90 0.05
N ASP A 45 1.08 -15.61 -0.73
CA ASP A 45 0.83 -15.24 -2.15
C ASP A 45 -0.65 -15.13 -2.55
N ASN A 46 -1.62 -15.30 -1.63
CA ASN A 46 -3.03 -15.48 -2.03
C ASN A 46 -3.99 -14.36 -1.62
N SER A 47 -3.54 -13.31 -0.92
CA SER A 47 -4.48 -12.32 -0.35
C SER A 47 -4.75 -11.09 -1.23
N GLU A 48 -3.85 -10.78 -2.15
CA GLU A 48 -3.86 -9.55 -2.95
C GLU A 48 -5.01 -9.52 -3.98
N ASP A 49 -5.38 -10.68 -4.52
CA ASP A 49 -6.44 -10.83 -5.53
C ASP A 49 -7.82 -10.37 -5.05
N SER A 50 -8.05 -10.34 -3.73
CA SER A 50 -9.36 -10.00 -3.15
C SER A 50 -9.65 -8.51 -3.05
N PHE A 51 -8.69 -7.62 -3.34
CA PHE A 51 -8.87 -6.18 -3.14
C PHE A 51 -9.97 -5.60 -4.04
N PHE A 52 -9.93 -5.88 -5.35
CA PHE A 52 -10.93 -5.35 -6.29
C PHE A 52 -12.30 -6.01 -6.15
N GLU A 53 -12.37 -7.24 -5.62
CA GLU A 53 -13.64 -7.87 -5.27
C GLU A 53 -14.35 -7.12 -4.14
N LYS A 54 -13.59 -6.64 -3.16
CA LYS A 54 -14.10 -5.85 -2.02
C LYS A 54 -14.31 -4.37 -2.36
N HIS A 55 -13.58 -3.86 -3.35
CA HIS A 55 -13.64 -2.48 -3.83
C HIS A 55 -14.00 -2.37 -5.31
N PRO A 56 -15.18 -2.88 -5.73
CA PRO A 56 -15.60 -2.89 -7.13
C PRO A 56 -15.75 -1.47 -7.70
N GLU A 57 -15.93 -0.44 -6.87
CA GLU A 57 -15.98 0.97 -7.27
C GLU A 57 -14.65 1.52 -7.82
N LEU A 58 -13.54 0.81 -7.57
CA LEU A 58 -12.22 1.13 -8.09
C LEU A 58 -11.90 0.35 -9.37
N ALA A 59 -12.72 -0.64 -9.74
CA ALA A 59 -12.52 -1.43 -10.95
C ALA A 59 -12.59 -0.56 -12.21
N GLY A 60 -11.72 -0.86 -13.18
CA GLY A 60 -11.67 -0.15 -14.47
C GLY A 60 -10.96 1.21 -14.44
N ARG A 61 -10.38 1.62 -13.31
CA ARG A 61 -9.46 2.77 -13.24
C ARG A 61 -8.07 2.35 -13.71
N ASP A 62 -7.28 3.33 -14.16
CA ASP A 62 -5.86 3.10 -14.43
C ASP A 62 -5.16 2.61 -13.15
N PHE A 63 -4.48 1.47 -13.27
CA PHE A 63 -3.85 0.79 -12.15
C PHE A 63 -2.33 0.79 -12.33
N TYR A 64 -1.63 1.21 -11.28
CA TYR A 64 -0.18 1.30 -11.26
C TYR A 64 0.35 0.63 -10.00
N VAL A 65 1.37 -0.21 -10.16
CA VAL A 65 2.14 -0.79 -9.04
C VAL A 65 3.48 -0.05 -8.98
N THR A 66 3.84 0.43 -7.79
CA THR A 66 5.08 1.18 -7.56
C THR A 66 5.79 0.62 -6.34
N GLY A 67 7.11 0.52 -6.38
CA GLY A 67 7.92 0.06 -5.26
C GLY A 67 9.25 0.79 -5.17
N GLU A 68 9.87 0.72 -3.99
CA GLU A 68 11.17 1.32 -3.71
C GLU A 68 12.16 0.21 -3.27
N SER A 69 13.44 0.38 -3.59
CA SER A 69 14.50 -0.56 -3.20
C SER A 69 14.21 -1.98 -3.72
N TYR A 70 14.14 -3.00 -2.84
CA TYR A 70 13.80 -4.38 -3.23
C TYR A 70 12.35 -4.50 -3.78
N GLY A 71 11.50 -3.50 -3.57
CA GLY A 71 10.23 -3.35 -4.29
C GLY A 71 10.40 -3.34 -5.81
N GLY A 72 11.57 -2.94 -6.33
CA GLY A 72 11.90 -3.09 -7.75
C GLY A 72 12.07 -4.53 -8.23
N HIS A 73 12.12 -5.51 -7.33
CA HIS A 73 12.02 -6.94 -7.66
C HIS A 73 10.59 -7.46 -7.56
N TYR A 74 9.77 -6.90 -6.67
CA TYR A 74 8.36 -7.28 -6.49
C TYR A 74 7.41 -6.67 -7.52
N VAL A 75 7.72 -5.47 -8.03
CA VAL A 75 6.86 -4.74 -8.98
C VAL A 75 6.90 -5.29 -10.42
N PRO A 76 8.07 -5.63 -11.01
CA PRO A 76 8.13 -6.21 -12.35
C PRO A 76 7.77 -7.70 -12.37
#